data_AF-A0A6P6RNI7-F1
#
_entry.id   AF-A0A6P6RNI7-F1
#
_cell.length_a   1.000
_cell.length_b   1.000
_cell.length_c   1.000
_cell.angle_alpha   90.00
_cell.angle_beta   90.00
_cell.angle_gamma   90.00
#
_symmetry.space_group_name_H-M   'P 1'
#
loop_
_entity.id
_entity.type
_entity.pdbx_description
1 polymer ?
#
loop_
_entity_poly.entity_id
_entity_poly.type
_entity_poly.pdbx_seq_one_letter_code
_entity_poly.pdbx_strand_id
1 'polypeptide(L)'
;MRDRLGHLQAVSLSNGTAAEHETALALPPSENTDHDDPPQDPSTNPDMEAVFDEAQEARRQIQYIRLEVKRLRERNSHIFTGAVCSSASDTSDSNAIATDIKTRGQEMLVHLRKMDSHRKELEEKYGVNSPMTRIARTQYTSISNSFRDAMVEYNDAEMSHRESCKAYIQRQMEIVGREVTGDQIEEMLESGQWNVFSENMVSEGKTARSALIQIESRHTELLQLERRIQSLHEVFLDVAMLVEEQSSMIDYIHTNVQSTEVEVRDVLVKLERAKRHDRSNPFKKMFSWKR
;
A
#
# COMPACT_ATOMS: atom_id res chain seq x y z
N MET A 1 67.17 23.02 -48.18
CA MET A 1 65.97 23.09 -49.04
C MET A 1 66.06 22.03 -50.12
N ARG A 2 65.20 21.00 -50.07
CA ARG A 2 64.37 20.48 -51.18
C ARG A 2 63.82 19.10 -50.81
N ASP A 3 62.50 19.11 -50.62
CA ASP A 3 61.51 18.11 -51.06
C ASP A 3 61.55 16.69 -50.50
N ARG A 4 60.90 16.53 -49.33
CA ARG A 4 60.29 15.26 -48.89
C ARG A 4 58.79 15.16 -49.24
N LEU A 5 58.27 16.06 -50.07
CA LEU A 5 56.84 16.09 -50.46
C LEU A 5 56.49 15.17 -51.66
N GLY A 6 57.48 14.61 -52.36
CA GLY A 6 57.23 13.76 -53.54
C GLY A 6 56.91 12.29 -53.25
N HIS A 7 57.20 11.80 -52.04
CA HIS A 7 57.09 10.36 -51.74
C HIS A 7 55.70 9.91 -51.26
N LEU A 8 54.79 10.85 -50.97
CA LEU A 8 53.44 10.57 -50.48
C LEU A 8 52.37 10.51 -51.59
N GLN A 9 52.70 10.82 -52.84
CA GLN A 9 51.72 10.86 -53.93
C GLN A 9 51.80 9.65 -54.90
N ALA A 10 52.79 8.76 -54.73
CA ALA A 10 52.95 7.57 -55.58
C ALA A 10 52.23 6.32 -55.06
N VAL A 11 51.71 6.32 -53.82
CA VAL A 11 51.08 5.13 -53.21
C VAL A 11 49.54 5.17 -53.30
N SER A 12 48.94 6.31 -53.66
CA SER A 12 47.47 6.47 -53.68
C SER A 12 46.77 6.12 -55.00
N LEU A 13 47.45 5.57 -56.02
CA LEU A 13 46.84 5.34 -57.34
C LEU A 13 46.90 3.90 -57.88
N SER A 14 47.23 2.90 -57.07
CA SER A 14 47.13 1.50 -57.52
C SER A 14 46.59 0.57 -56.44
N ASN A 15 45.29 0.70 -56.15
CA ASN A 15 44.51 -0.43 -55.66
C ASN A 15 43.69 -0.98 -56.83
N GLY A 16 43.95 -2.22 -57.22
CA GLY A 16 43.25 -2.91 -58.30
C GLY A 16 43.45 -4.43 -58.28
N THR A 17 42.51 -5.10 -57.63
CA THR A 17 41.93 -6.44 -57.93
C THR A 17 42.66 -7.76 -57.57
N ALA A 18 42.13 -8.40 -56.51
CA ALA A 18 41.47 -9.73 -56.48
C ALA A 18 42.19 -11.01 -55.96
N ALA A 19 41.51 -11.63 -54.97
CA ALA A 19 41.42 -13.06 -54.56
C ALA A 19 42.67 -13.73 -53.92
N GLU A 20 42.65 -14.50 -52.82
CA GLU A 20 41.59 -15.17 -52.04
C GLU A 20 42.13 -15.67 -50.65
N HIS A 21 41.21 -15.77 -49.69
CA HIS A 21 41.08 -16.73 -48.56
C HIS A 21 41.77 -16.61 -47.17
N GLU A 22 40.93 -16.90 -46.15
CA GLU A 22 41.14 -17.32 -44.74
C GLU A 22 41.06 -16.31 -43.57
N THR A 23 39.81 -16.10 -43.13
CA THR A 23 39.24 -16.16 -41.77
C THR A 23 40.16 -16.01 -40.53
N ALA A 24 40.13 -14.84 -39.89
CA ALA A 24 40.24 -14.67 -38.43
C ALA A 24 39.59 -13.34 -38.01
N LEU A 25 38.53 -13.41 -37.19
CA LEU A 25 37.72 -12.28 -36.72
C LEU A 25 38.49 -11.51 -35.63
N ALA A 26 38.98 -10.30 -35.94
CA ALA A 26 39.62 -9.40 -34.98
C ALA A 26 38.68 -8.25 -34.59
N LEU A 27 38.49 -8.08 -33.27
CA LEU A 27 37.71 -7.02 -32.61
C LEU A 27 38.35 -5.62 -32.86
N PRO A 28 37.56 -4.54 -32.96
CA PRO A 28 38.08 -3.18 -33.13
C PRO A 28 38.67 -2.61 -31.82
N PRO A 29 39.57 -1.59 -31.90
CA PRO A 29 40.25 -1.03 -30.74
C PRO A 29 39.31 -0.14 -29.93
N SER A 30 39.32 -0.32 -28.61
CA SER A 30 38.61 0.52 -27.65
C SER A 30 39.07 1.97 -27.72
N GLU A 31 38.16 2.88 -28.07
CA GLU A 31 38.28 4.31 -27.77
C GLU A 31 38.21 4.48 -26.25
N ASN A 32 39.32 4.91 -25.64
CA ASN A 32 39.31 5.45 -24.29
C ASN A 32 38.74 6.87 -24.37
N THR A 33 37.45 7.02 -24.11
CA THR A 33 36.85 8.31 -23.77
C THR A 33 37.13 8.58 -22.30
N ASP A 34 38.12 9.42 -22.01
CA ASP A 34 38.24 10.10 -20.72
C ASP A 34 37.01 11.01 -20.54
N HIS A 35 35.97 10.48 -19.93
CA HIS A 35 34.91 11.29 -19.32
C HIS A 35 35.28 11.53 -17.86
N ASP A 36 36.03 12.62 -17.63
CA ASP A 36 36.01 13.33 -16.35
C ASP A 36 34.61 13.97 -16.20
N ASP A 37 33.60 13.16 -15.88
CA ASP A 37 32.34 13.68 -15.39
C ASP A 37 32.52 14.11 -13.93
N PRO A 38 32.18 15.37 -13.56
CA PRO A 38 32.17 15.79 -12.17
C PRO A 38 31.18 14.93 -11.36
N PRO A 39 31.30 14.85 -10.02
CA PRO A 39 30.40 14.06 -9.20
C PRO A 39 28.97 14.51 -9.49
N GLN A 40 28.18 13.65 -10.12
CA GLN A 40 26.76 13.92 -10.32
C GLN A 40 26.14 14.05 -8.93
N ASP A 41 25.68 15.25 -8.61
CA ASP A 41 24.67 15.47 -7.58
C ASP A 41 23.54 14.46 -7.82
N PRO A 42 22.96 13.82 -6.79
CA PRO A 42 21.88 12.87 -6.99
C PRO A 42 20.65 13.67 -7.43
N SER A 43 20.56 13.96 -8.73
CA SER A 43 19.36 14.47 -9.36
C SER A 43 18.30 13.40 -9.16
N THR A 44 17.48 13.59 -8.12
CA THR A 44 16.27 12.82 -7.91
C THR A 44 15.51 12.86 -9.22
N ASN A 45 15.36 11.70 -9.87
CA ASN A 45 14.60 11.61 -11.12
C ASN A 45 13.18 12.15 -10.82
N PRO A 46 12.65 13.13 -11.58
CA PRO A 46 11.36 13.75 -11.30
C PRO A 46 10.21 12.72 -11.23
N ASP A 47 10.33 11.62 -11.98
CA ASP A 47 9.35 10.52 -11.93
C ASP A 47 9.40 9.78 -10.56
N MET A 48 10.58 9.66 -9.96
CA MET A 48 10.76 9.02 -8.65
C MET A 48 10.20 9.90 -7.53
N GLU A 49 10.43 11.21 -7.63
CA GLU A 49 9.88 12.19 -6.69
C GLU A 49 8.34 12.17 -6.73
N ALA A 50 7.75 12.15 -7.93
CA ALA A 50 6.31 12.04 -8.10
C ALA A 50 5.72 10.77 -7.45
N VAL A 51 6.38 9.61 -7.60
CA VAL A 51 5.97 8.36 -6.94
C VAL A 51 6.00 8.49 -5.43
N PHE A 52 7.04 9.13 -4.87
CA PHE A 52 7.16 9.30 -3.42
C PHE A 52 6.16 10.32 -2.86
N ASP A 53 5.89 11.40 -3.58
CA ASP A 53 4.90 12.40 -3.20
C ASP A 53 3.49 11.81 -3.19
N GLU A 54 3.12 11.07 -4.25
CA GLU A 54 1.85 10.36 -4.32
C GLU A 54 1.73 9.33 -3.18
N ALA A 55 2.81 8.60 -2.90
CA ALA A 55 2.86 7.64 -1.81
C ALA A 55 2.75 8.29 -0.42
N GLN A 56 3.34 9.48 -0.24
CA GLN A 56 3.27 10.23 1.01
C GLN A 56 1.87 10.78 1.25
N GLU A 57 1.23 11.34 0.22
CA GLU A 57 -0.14 11.83 0.32
C GLU A 57 -1.11 10.69 0.64
N ALA A 58 -0.95 9.53 -0.01
CA ALA A 58 -1.71 8.33 0.29
C ALA A 58 -1.55 7.88 1.75
N ARG A 59 -0.29 7.80 2.23
CA ARG A 59 0.00 7.47 3.63
C ARG A 59 -0.66 8.46 4.59
N ARG A 60 -0.62 9.76 4.26
CA ARG A 60 -1.26 10.80 5.07
C ARG A 60 -2.76 10.53 5.19
N GLN A 61 -3.46 10.33 4.08
CA GLN A 61 -4.90 10.04 4.07
C GLN A 61 -5.26 8.79 4.90
N ILE A 62 -4.47 7.72 4.79
CA ILE A 62 -4.65 6.50 5.61
C ILE A 62 -4.49 6.79 7.11
N GLN A 63 -3.52 7.62 7.50
CA GLN A 63 -3.36 8.01 8.91
C GLN A 63 -4.55 8.82 9.42
N TYR A 64 -5.15 9.69 8.59
CA TYR A 64 -6.38 10.39 8.94
C TYR A 64 -7.54 9.42 9.16
N ILE A 65 -7.73 8.44 8.26
CA ILE A 65 -8.76 7.41 8.43
C ILE A 65 -8.56 6.67 9.76
N ARG A 66 -7.33 6.24 10.08
CA ARG A 66 -7.03 5.57 11.36
C ARG A 66 -7.31 6.45 12.57
N LEU A 67 -7.03 7.75 12.49
CA LEU A 67 -7.35 8.68 13.56
C LEU A 67 -8.86 8.81 13.78
N GLU A 68 -9.63 8.92 12.71
CA GLU A 68 -11.10 8.97 12.78
C GLU A 68 -11.69 7.66 13.30
N VAL A 69 -11.13 6.50 12.92
CA VAL A 69 -11.50 5.19 13.49
C VAL A 69 -11.25 5.14 14.99
N LYS A 70 -10.10 5.65 15.45
CA LYS A 70 -9.80 5.73 16.89
C LYS A 70 -10.78 6.64 17.61
N ARG A 71 -11.09 7.81 17.03
CA ARG A 71 -12.08 8.76 17.57
C ARG A 71 -13.47 8.14 17.65
N LEU A 72 -13.87 7.37 16.63
CA LEU A 72 -15.12 6.60 16.63
C LEU A 72 -15.16 5.58 17.78
N ARG A 73 -14.07 4.84 18.00
CA ARG A 73 -13.94 3.87 19.11
C ARG A 73 -14.07 4.56 20.47
N GLU A 74 -13.39 5.68 20.66
CA GLU A 74 -13.48 6.48 21.88
C GLU A 74 -14.91 6.96 22.10
N ARG A 75 -15.58 7.46 21.05
CA ARG A 75 -16.98 7.91 21.13
C ARG A 75 -17.94 6.77 21.51
N ASN A 76 -17.78 5.62 20.87
CA ASN A 76 -18.54 4.41 21.17
C ASN A 76 -18.32 3.94 22.62
N SER A 77 -17.11 4.09 23.17
CA SER A 77 -16.83 3.76 24.58
C SER A 77 -17.44 4.76 25.56
N HIS A 78 -17.47 6.05 25.21
CA HIS A 78 -18.09 7.10 26.02
C HIS A 78 -19.60 6.93 26.13
N ILE A 79 -20.25 6.43 25.08
CA ILE A 79 -21.68 6.13 25.07
C ILE A 79 -22.07 5.07 26.12
N PHE A 80 -21.13 4.21 26.51
CA PHE A 80 -21.35 3.15 27.52
C PHE A 80 -20.88 3.55 28.93
N THR A 81 -19.81 4.35 29.03
CA THR A 81 -19.26 4.81 30.32
C THR A 81 -19.98 6.05 30.86
N GLY A 82 -20.61 6.83 29.97
CA GLY A 82 -21.47 7.95 30.34
C GLY A 82 -22.73 7.47 31.05
N ALA A 83 -22.83 7.78 32.35
CA ALA A 83 -24.10 7.72 33.03
C ALA A 83 -25.06 8.70 32.35
N VAL A 84 -26.20 8.20 31.87
CA VAL A 84 -27.27 8.89 31.12
C VAL A 84 -27.20 8.66 29.61
N CYS A 85 -28.30 8.08 29.10
CA CYS A 85 -28.85 8.10 27.75
C CYS A 85 -27.95 8.76 26.69
N SER A 86 -27.56 7.98 25.67
CA SER A 86 -26.92 8.52 24.45
C SER A 86 -27.64 9.78 24.02
N SER A 87 -26.94 10.90 24.09
CA SER A 87 -27.52 12.15 23.66
C SER A 87 -27.62 12.13 22.13
N ALA A 88 -28.62 12.81 21.56
CA ALA A 88 -28.74 12.93 20.11
C ALA A 88 -27.47 13.53 19.46
N SER A 89 -26.65 14.29 20.21
CA SER A 89 -25.33 14.75 19.73
C SER A 89 -24.32 13.61 19.58
N ASP A 90 -24.31 12.61 20.46
CA ASP A 90 -23.30 11.55 20.42
C ASP A 90 -23.46 10.64 19.20
N THR A 91 -24.72 10.38 18.83
CA THR A 91 -25.08 9.61 17.64
C THR A 91 -24.85 10.41 16.36
N SER A 92 -25.16 11.71 16.37
CA SER A 92 -24.85 12.63 15.26
C SER A 92 -23.35 12.71 14.98
N ASP A 93 -22.52 12.83 16.02
CA ASP A 93 -21.06 12.89 15.88
C ASP A 93 -20.50 11.61 15.27
N SER A 94 -20.99 10.46 15.72
CA SER A 94 -20.51 9.17 15.23
C SER A 94 -20.92 8.91 13.78
N ASN A 95 -22.09 9.43 13.35
CA ASN A 95 -22.49 9.42 11.95
C ASN A 95 -21.63 10.37 11.10
N ALA A 96 -21.31 11.56 11.61
CA ALA A 96 -20.44 12.51 10.93
C ALA A 96 -19.03 11.93 10.71
N ILE A 97 -18.45 11.28 11.73
CA ILE A 97 -17.15 10.59 11.62
C ILE A 97 -17.20 9.52 10.51
N ALA A 98 -18.24 8.69 10.48
CA ALA A 98 -18.38 7.67 9.44
C ALA A 98 -18.55 8.26 8.03
N THR A 99 -19.23 9.40 7.89
CA THR A 99 -19.32 10.10 6.59
C THR A 99 -17.98 10.67 6.14
N ASP A 100 -17.14 11.16 7.06
CA ASP A 100 -15.78 11.62 6.75
C ASP A 100 -14.89 10.44 6.35
N ILE A 101 -14.94 9.33 7.09
CA ILE A 101 -14.24 8.07 6.74
C ILE A 101 -14.66 7.59 5.35
N LYS A 102 -15.96 7.61 5.03
CA LYS A 102 -16.46 7.25 3.70
C LYS A 102 -15.90 8.14 2.60
N THR A 103 -15.98 9.45 2.79
CA THR A 103 -15.51 10.43 1.79
C THR A 103 -14.01 10.23 1.54
N ARG A 104 -13.21 10.11 2.61
CA ARG A 104 -11.77 9.84 2.51
C ARG A 104 -11.46 8.47 1.90
N GLY A 105 -12.25 7.45 2.23
CA GLY A 105 -12.12 6.12 1.63
C GLY A 105 -12.32 6.16 0.11
N GLN A 106 -13.33 6.89 -0.36
CA GLN A 106 -13.58 7.11 -1.79
C GLN A 106 -12.47 7.92 -2.46
N GLU A 107 -11.99 9.00 -1.83
CA GLU A 107 -10.84 9.79 -2.30
C GLU A 107 -9.58 8.92 -2.41
N MET A 108 -9.32 8.08 -1.41
CA MET A 108 -8.18 7.16 -1.39
C MET A 108 -8.29 6.11 -2.51
N LEU A 109 -9.48 5.60 -2.81
CA LEU A 109 -9.69 4.70 -3.94
C LEU A 109 -9.36 5.36 -5.28
N VAL A 110 -9.79 6.62 -5.48
CA VAL A 110 -9.43 7.40 -6.68
C VAL A 110 -7.92 7.61 -6.76
N HIS A 111 -7.28 7.94 -5.64
CA HIS A 111 -5.83 8.13 -5.57
C HIS A 111 -5.07 6.82 -5.85
N LEU A 112 -5.52 5.69 -5.31
CA LEU A 112 -4.94 4.37 -5.60
C LEU A 112 -5.07 4.00 -7.08
N ARG A 113 -6.22 4.28 -7.71
CA ARG A 113 -6.41 4.07 -9.16
C ARG A 113 -5.43 4.93 -9.97
N LYS A 114 -5.21 6.19 -9.57
CA LYS A 114 -4.20 7.06 -10.19
C LYS A 114 -2.79 6.50 -10.04
N MET A 115 -2.41 6.06 -8.84
CA MET A 115 -1.11 5.44 -8.58
C MET A 115 -0.91 4.16 -9.40
N ASP A 116 -1.95 3.35 -9.58
CA ASP A 116 -1.88 2.15 -10.41
C ASP A 116 -1.65 2.47 -11.90
N SER A 117 -2.37 3.47 -12.44
CA SER A 117 -2.15 3.96 -13.80
C SER A 117 -0.73 4.50 -13.99
N HIS A 118 -0.26 5.35 -13.06
CA HIS A 118 1.10 5.90 -13.12
C HIS A 118 2.17 4.80 -13.05
N ARG A 119 1.96 3.78 -12.20
CA ARG A 119 2.82 2.59 -12.15
C ARG A 119 2.86 1.84 -13.49
N LYS A 120 1.71 1.67 -14.16
CA LYS A 120 1.62 1.02 -15.49
C LYS A 120 2.36 1.84 -16.56
N GLU A 121 2.25 3.17 -16.54
CA GLU A 121 2.99 4.06 -17.44
C GLU A 121 4.51 3.97 -17.23
N LEU A 122 4.97 3.91 -15.97
CA LEU A 122 6.39 3.72 -15.65
C LEU A 122 6.90 2.36 -16.11
N GLU A 123 6.06 1.32 -16.03
CA GLU A 123 6.36 -0.02 -16.51
C GLU A 123 6.54 -0.07 -18.04
N GLU A 124 5.72 0.68 -18.79
CA GLU A 124 5.86 0.84 -20.24
C GLU A 124 7.11 1.65 -20.61
N LYS A 125 7.39 2.73 -19.88
CA LYS A 125 8.51 3.66 -20.18
C LYS A 125 9.88 3.06 -19.86
N TYR A 126 10.03 2.41 -18.71
CA TYR A 126 11.33 1.92 -18.21
C TYR A 126 11.46 0.40 -18.25
N GLY A 127 10.38 -0.32 -18.52
CA GLY A 127 10.33 -1.79 -18.49
C GLY A 127 10.04 -2.36 -17.09
N VAL A 128 9.58 -3.61 -17.09
CA VAL A 128 9.11 -4.36 -15.90
C VAL A 128 10.18 -4.50 -14.81
N ASN A 129 11.45 -4.65 -15.21
CA ASN A 129 12.57 -4.92 -14.29
C ASN A 129 13.35 -3.66 -13.88
N SER A 130 12.92 -2.48 -14.32
CA SER A 130 13.57 -1.22 -13.91
C SER A 130 13.44 -1.01 -12.39
N PRO A 131 14.49 -0.51 -11.71
CA PRO A 131 14.41 -0.11 -10.30
C PRO A 131 13.24 0.84 -10.00
N MET A 132 12.95 1.76 -10.93
CA MET A 132 11.82 2.70 -10.80
C MET A 132 10.48 1.97 -10.72
N THR A 133 10.20 1.10 -11.69
CA THR A 133 8.98 0.29 -11.78
C THR A 133 8.81 -0.57 -10.53
N ARG A 134 9.91 -1.15 -10.03
CA ARG A 134 9.92 -1.95 -8.79
C ARG A 134 9.56 -1.11 -7.56
N ILE A 135 10.11 0.10 -7.45
CA ILE A 135 9.80 1.03 -6.36
C ILE A 135 8.32 1.41 -6.40
N ALA A 136 7.82 1.88 -7.54
CA ALA A 136 6.42 2.27 -7.71
C ALA A 136 5.45 1.12 -7.36
N ARG A 137 5.76 -0.09 -7.83
CA ARG A 137 5.01 -1.31 -7.54
C ARG A 137 4.97 -1.66 -6.05
N THR A 138 6.12 -1.58 -5.39
CA THR A 138 6.24 -1.86 -3.95
C THR A 138 5.48 -0.82 -3.13
N GLN A 139 5.58 0.46 -3.49
CA GLN A 139 4.84 1.54 -2.83
C GLN A 139 3.33 1.32 -2.96
N TYR A 140 2.84 1.08 -4.18
CA TYR A 140 1.43 0.81 -4.44
C TYR A 140 0.91 -0.35 -3.59
N THR A 141 1.58 -1.51 -3.63
CA THR A 141 1.18 -2.71 -2.87
C THR A 141 1.17 -2.44 -1.36
N SER A 142 2.21 -1.77 -0.84
CA SER A 142 2.30 -1.43 0.58
C SER A 142 1.18 -0.50 1.03
N ILE A 143 0.82 0.48 0.20
CA ILE A 143 -0.21 1.48 0.53
C ILE A 143 -1.60 0.85 0.44
N SER A 144 -1.88 0.05 -0.59
CA SER A 144 -3.14 -0.66 -0.71
C SER A 144 -3.39 -1.61 0.46
N ASN A 145 -2.37 -2.38 0.89
CA ASN A 145 -2.48 -3.21 2.09
C ASN A 145 -2.72 -2.36 3.34
N SER A 146 -2.00 -1.24 3.51
CA SER A 146 -2.21 -0.35 4.65
C SER A 146 -3.60 0.29 4.66
N PHE A 147 -4.18 0.59 3.49
CA PHE A 147 -5.54 1.11 3.36
C PHE A 147 -6.57 0.04 3.71
N ARG A 148 -6.40 -1.18 3.18
CA ARG A 148 -7.22 -2.33 3.55
C ARG A 148 -7.25 -2.53 5.06
N ASP A 149 -6.08 -2.55 5.69
CA ASP A 149 -5.99 -2.78 7.14
C ASP A 149 -6.70 -1.67 7.93
N ALA A 150 -6.65 -0.42 7.46
CA ALA A 150 -7.40 0.68 8.08
C ALA A 150 -8.92 0.50 7.93
N MET A 151 -9.39 0.00 6.79
CA MET A 151 -10.81 -0.29 6.56
C MET A 151 -11.29 -1.51 7.37
N VAL A 152 -10.44 -2.53 7.54
CA VAL A 152 -10.72 -3.65 8.45
C VAL A 152 -10.80 -3.15 9.89
N GLU A 153 -9.88 -2.29 10.33
CA GLU A 153 -9.92 -1.71 11.68
C GLU A 153 -11.21 -0.91 11.92
N TYR A 154 -11.70 -0.20 10.90
CA TYR A 154 -13.01 0.46 10.96
C TYR A 154 -14.15 -0.55 11.17
N ASN A 155 -14.17 -1.63 10.38
CA ASN A 155 -15.19 -2.68 10.50
C ASN A 155 -15.16 -3.32 11.90
N ASP A 156 -13.97 -3.65 12.41
CA ASP A 156 -13.80 -4.21 13.75
C ASP A 156 -14.30 -3.26 14.83
N ALA A 157 -14.08 -1.95 14.69
CA ALA A 157 -14.57 -0.94 15.63
C ALA A 157 -16.11 -0.86 15.65
N GLU A 158 -16.76 -0.97 14.49
CA GLU A 158 -18.23 -1.03 14.39
C GLU A 158 -18.75 -2.36 14.96
N MET A 159 -18.16 -3.50 14.60
CA MET A 159 -18.59 -4.82 15.10
C MET A 159 -18.46 -4.93 16.61
N SER A 160 -17.37 -4.41 17.19
CA SER A 160 -17.20 -4.33 18.65
C SER A 160 -18.28 -3.45 19.32
N HIS A 161 -18.67 -2.35 18.67
CA HIS A 161 -19.76 -1.50 19.17
C HIS A 161 -21.11 -2.21 19.11
N ARG A 162 -21.39 -2.93 18.01
CA ARG A 162 -22.58 -3.76 17.85
C ARG A 162 -22.70 -4.82 18.95
N GLU A 163 -21.62 -5.56 19.21
CA GLU A 163 -21.56 -6.55 20.30
C GLU A 163 -21.81 -5.91 21.68
N SER A 164 -21.23 -4.73 21.92
CA SER A 164 -21.44 -3.99 23.17
C SER A 164 -22.90 -3.57 23.35
N CYS A 165 -23.56 -3.11 22.29
CA CYS A 165 -24.99 -2.77 22.29
C CYS A 165 -25.86 -4.01 22.53
N LYS A 166 -25.54 -5.15 21.89
CA LYS A 166 -26.23 -6.42 22.10
C LYS A 166 -26.13 -6.90 23.54
N ALA A 167 -24.93 -6.90 24.11
CA ALA A 167 -24.71 -7.26 25.51
C ALA A 167 -25.44 -6.31 26.48
N TYR A 168 -25.51 -5.02 26.16
CA TYR A 168 -26.28 -4.06 26.94
C TYR A 168 -27.78 -4.37 26.94
N ILE A 169 -28.36 -4.61 25.76
CA ILE A 169 -29.78 -4.96 25.63
C ILE A 169 -30.08 -6.22 26.42
N GLN A 170 -29.25 -7.26 26.28
CA GLN A 170 -29.38 -8.50 27.05
C GLN A 170 -29.41 -8.22 28.55
N ARG A 171 -28.47 -7.42 29.05
CA ARG A 171 -28.40 -7.08 30.47
C ARG A 171 -29.63 -6.29 30.95
N GLN A 172 -30.16 -5.37 30.14
CA GLN A 172 -31.37 -4.64 30.50
C GLN A 172 -32.61 -5.53 30.52
N MET A 173 -32.70 -6.53 29.65
CA MET A 173 -33.78 -7.53 29.67
C MET A 173 -33.73 -8.40 30.95
N GLU A 174 -32.53 -8.82 31.35
CA GLU A 174 -32.33 -9.56 32.62
C GLU A 174 -32.78 -8.74 33.84
N ILE A 175 -32.53 -7.42 33.85
CA ILE A 175 -32.96 -6.53 34.94
C ILE A 175 -34.49 -6.46 35.04
N VAL A 176 -35.18 -6.56 33.90
CA VAL A 176 -36.65 -6.60 33.85
C VAL A 176 -37.19 -8.00 34.20
N GLY A 177 -36.32 -9.00 34.36
CA GLY A 177 -36.68 -10.36 34.74
C GLY A 177 -37.02 -11.26 33.57
N ARG A 178 -36.60 -10.91 32.35
CA ARG A 178 -36.70 -11.77 31.17
C ARG A 178 -35.32 -12.27 30.78
N GLU A 179 -35.13 -13.58 30.84
CA GLU A 179 -33.96 -14.21 30.25
C GLU A 179 -34.15 -14.28 28.74
N VAL A 180 -33.33 -13.53 28.01
CA VAL A 180 -33.28 -13.51 26.55
C VAL A 180 -31.87 -13.91 26.15
N THR A 181 -31.76 -14.87 25.22
CA THR A 181 -30.45 -15.25 24.69
C THR A 181 -29.97 -14.24 23.66
N GLY A 182 -28.66 -14.14 23.46
CA GLY A 182 -28.10 -13.28 22.42
C GLY A 182 -28.65 -13.61 21.03
N ASP A 183 -28.94 -14.87 20.73
CA ASP A 183 -29.46 -15.29 19.44
C ASP A 183 -30.91 -14.83 19.22
N GLN A 184 -31.74 -14.83 20.27
CA GLN A 184 -33.09 -14.27 20.20
C GLN A 184 -33.08 -12.75 19.97
N ILE A 185 -32.13 -12.03 20.57
CA ILE A 185 -31.97 -10.59 20.31
C ILE A 185 -31.60 -10.35 18.83
N GLU A 186 -30.77 -11.22 18.27
CA GLU A 186 -30.37 -11.16 16.87
C GLU A 186 -31.54 -11.40 15.91
N GLU A 187 -32.30 -12.48 16.14
CA GLU A 187 -33.50 -12.81 15.36
C GLU A 187 -34.51 -11.65 15.39
N MET A 188 -34.61 -10.95 16.52
CA MET A 188 -35.51 -9.80 16.66
C MET A 188 -35.00 -8.54 15.96
N LEU A 189 -33.68 -8.35 15.89
CA LEU A 189 -33.06 -7.30 15.09
C LEU A 189 -33.27 -7.56 13.59
N GLU A 190 -33.07 -8.81 13.16
CA GLU A 190 -33.19 -9.22 11.74
C GLU A 190 -34.66 -9.24 11.25
N SER A 191 -35.58 -9.75 12.06
CA SER A 191 -37.00 -9.83 11.72
C SER A 191 -37.72 -8.48 11.80
N GLY A 192 -37.10 -7.47 12.41
CA GLY A 192 -37.70 -6.16 12.65
C GLY A 192 -38.89 -6.19 13.64
N GLN A 193 -39.14 -7.32 14.30
CA GLN A 193 -40.24 -7.49 15.26
C GLN A 193 -39.87 -7.03 16.67
N TRP A 194 -39.35 -5.81 16.79
CA TRP A 194 -38.92 -5.23 18.06
C TRP A 194 -40.08 -4.98 19.06
N ASN A 195 -41.29 -4.78 18.55
CA ASN A 195 -42.48 -4.44 19.34
C ASN A 195 -42.91 -5.54 20.33
N VAL A 196 -42.45 -6.78 20.16
CA VAL A 196 -42.78 -7.91 21.06
C VAL A 196 -42.26 -7.68 22.49
N PHE A 197 -41.20 -6.87 22.65
CA PHE A 197 -40.69 -6.50 23.98
C PHE A 197 -41.41 -5.29 24.59
N SER A 198 -41.84 -4.32 23.78
CA SER A 198 -42.48 -3.11 24.29
C SER A 198 -43.90 -3.37 24.79
N GLU A 199 -44.67 -4.25 24.12
CA GLU A 199 -46.08 -4.50 24.44
C GLU A 199 -46.29 -5.12 25.83
N ASN A 200 -45.34 -5.95 26.29
CA ASN A 200 -45.44 -6.63 27.58
C ASN A 200 -44.78 -5.89 28.75
N MET A 201 -43.88 -4.92 28.50
CA MET A 201 -43.07 -4.25 29.55
C MET A 201 -43.69 -2.94 30.07
N VAL A 202 -44.60 -2.30 29.33
CA VAL A 202 -45.17 -0.99 29.69
C VAL A 202 -45.99 -1.05 31.00
N SER A 203 -46.52 -2.22 31.38
CA SER A 203 -47.29 -2.43 32.61
C SER A 203 -46.45 -2.63 33.89
N GLU A 204 -45.13 -2.84 33.80
CA GLU A 204 -44.30 -3.37 34.91
C GLU A 204 -43.59 -2.31 35.79
N GLY A 205 -44.05 -1.05 35.78
CA GLY A 205 -43.60 -0.02 36.73
C GLY A 205 -42.55 0.96 36.20
N LYS A 206 -41.83 1.66 37.08
CA LYS A 206 -40.86 2.73 36.70
C LYS A 206 -39.52 2.17 36.18
N THR A 207 -39.04 1.07 36.76
CA THR A 207 -37.77 0.42 36.38
C THR A 207 -37.87 -0.19 34.98
N ALA A 208 -38.92 -0.95 34.69
CA ALA A 208 -39.16 -1.55 33.37
C ALA A 208 -39.26 -0.48 32.26
N ARG A 209 -39.95 0.64 32.53
CA ARG A 209 -40.01 1.78 31.60
C ARG A 209 -38.65 2.41 31.32
N SER A 210 -37.80 2.56 32.35
CA SER A 210 -36.45 3.10 32.14
C SER A 210 -35.58 2.14 31.33
N ALA A 211 -35.66 0.84 31.60
CA ALA A 211 -34.97 -0.17 30.81
C ALA A 211 -35.42 -0.16 29.34
N LEU A 212 -36.74 -0.08 29.08
CA LEU A 212 -37.29 0.05 27.72
C LEU A 212 -36.71 1.24 26.96
N ILE A 213 -36.69 2.44 27.56
CA ILE A 213 -36.17 3.64 26.91
C ILE A 213 -34.69 3.46 26.51
N GLN A 214 -33.90 2.84 27.40
CA GLN A 214 -32.49 2.58 27.11
C GLN A 214 -32.32 1.52 26.02
N ILE A 215 -33.14 0.47 26.05
CA ILE A 215 -33.18 -0.59 25.05
C ILE A 215 -33.55 -0.02 23.67
N GLU A 216 -34.58 0.83 23.58
CA GLU A 216 -34.98 1.53 22.34
C GLU A 216 -33.88 2.47 21.81
N SER A 217 -33.18 3.18 22.69
CA SER A 217 -32.02 4.00 22.31
C SER A 217 -30.93 3.15 21.65
N ARG A 218 -30.58 2.00 22.26
CA ARG A 218 -29.56 1.09 21.71
C ARG A 218 -29.99 0.46 20.39
N HIS A 219 -31.27 0.11 20.25
CA HIS A 219 -31.81 -0.36 18.99
C HIS A 219 -31.67 0.69 17.88
N THR A 220 -31.99 1.95 18.18
CA THR A 220 -31.82 3.05 17.21
C THR A 220 -30.35 3.21 16.79
N GLU A 221 -29.42 3.05 17.71
CA GLU A 221 -27.98 3.06 17.41
C GLU A 221 -27.54 1.88 16.54
N LEU A 222 -28.04 0.67 16.81
CA LEU A 222 -27.78 -0.51 15.97
C LEU A 222 -28.26 -0.28 14.52
N LEU A 223 -29.45 0.30 14.34
CA LEU A 223 -29.95 0.65 13.01
C LEU A 223 -29.12 1.74 12.32
N GLN A 224 -28.52 2.66 13.08
CA GLN A 224 -27.60 3.66 12.52
C GLN A 224 -26.27 3.02 12.12
N LEU A 225 -25.72 2.16 12.97
CA LEU A 225 -24.52 1.39 12.69
C LEU A 225 -24.67 0.56 11.42
N GLU A 226 -25.79 -0.12 11.23
CA GLU A 226 -26.06 -0.89 10.02
C GLU A 226 -26.04 0.01 8.78
N ARG A 227 -26.68 1.18 8.84
CA ARG A 227 -26.64 2.18 7.77
C ARG A 227 -25.22 2.67 7.48
N ARG A 228 -24.37 2.85 8.50
CA ARG A 228 -22.96 3.24 8.33
C ARG A 228 -22.16 2.15 7.62
N ILE A 229 -22.31 0.89 8.03
CA ILE A 229 -21.66 -0.26 7.39
C ILE A 229 -22.14 -0.40 5.93
N GLN A 230 -23.44 -0.33 5.69
CA GLN A 230 -24.01 -0.38 4.33
C GLN A 230 -23.51 0.76 3.45
N SER A 231 -23.39 1.98 4.00
CA SER A 231 -22.90 3.14 3.27
C SER A 231 -21.44 2.99 2.81
N LEU A 232 -20.64 2.21 3.54
CA LEU A 232 -19.24 1.89 3.22
C LEU A 232 -19.07 0.59 2.42
N HIS A 233 -20.15 -0.13 2.14
CA HIS A 233 -20.11 -1.40 1.43
C HIS A 233 -19.42 -1.32 0.07
N GLU A 234 -19.70 -0.25 -0.70
CA GLU A 234 -19.03 0.01 -1.98
C GLU A 234 -17.51 0.12 -1.84
N VAL A 235 -17.03 0.82 -0.80
CA VAL A 235 -15.59 0.95 -0.53
C VAL A 235 -14.98 -0.41 -0.17
N PHE A 236 -15.69 -1.24 0.60
CA PHE A 236 -15.21 -2.58 0.94
C PHE A 236 -15.12 -3.51 -0.27
N LEU A 237 -16.09 -3.46 -1.18
CA LEU A 237 -16.05 -4.24 -2.42
C LEU A 237 -14.85 -3.81 -3.28
N ASP A 238 -14.63 -2.52 -3.43
CA ASP A 238 -13.48 -1.98 -4.17
C ASP A 238 -12.15 -2.39 -3.54
N VAL A 239 -12.03 -2.32 -2.21
CA VAL A 239 -10.83 -2.79 -1.49
C VAL A 239 -10.60 -4.28 -1.68
N ALA A 240 -11.64 -5.10 -1.68
CA ALA A 240 -11.52 -6.53 -1.92
C ALA A 240 -11.01 -6.83 -3.34
N MET A 241 -11.51 -6.12 -4.36
CA MET A 241 -11.03 -6.26 -5.73
C MET A 241 -9.56 -5.84 -5.90
N LEU A 242 -9.15 -4.76 -5.24
CA LEU A 242 -7.75 -4.30 -5.26
C LEU A 242 -6.78 -5.36 -4.72
N VAL A 243 -7.19 -6.16 -3.73
CA VAL A 243 -6.36 -7.22 -3.14
C VAL A 243 -6.19 -8.41 -4.09
N GLU A 244 -7.24 -8.77 -4.83
CA GLU A 244 -7.18 -9.86 -5.80
C GLU A 244 -6.16 -9.58 -6.90
N GLU A 245 -6.14 -8.34 -7.44
CA GLU A 245 -5.19 -7.92 -8.47
C GLU A 245 -3.73 -7.93 -7.97
N GLN A 246 -3.50 -7.67 -6.67
CA GLN A 246 -2.16 -7.56 -6.07
C GLN A 246 -1.50 -8.89 -5.71
N SER A 247 -2.30 -9.95 -5.52
CA SER A 247 -1.78 -11.28 -5.14
C SER A 247 -0.77 -11.83 -6.16
N SER A 248 -1.00 -11.60 -7.45
CA SER A 248 -0.09 -11.99 -8.54
C SER A 248 1.23 -11.19 -8.57
N MET A 249 1.24 -9.99 -8.00
CA MET A 249 2.32 -9.01 -8.15
C MET A 249 3.43 -9.18 -7.10
N ILE A 250 3.06 -9.67 -5.90
CA ILE A 250 3.99 -9.96 -4.80
C ILE A 250 5.01 -11.03 -5.23
N ASP A 251 4.58 -12.03 -5.99
CA ASP A 251 5.44 -13.11 -6.50
C ASP A 251 6.56 -12.58 -7.41
N TYR A 252 6.30 -11.53 -8.19
CA TYR A 252 7.32 -10.88 -9.02
C TYR A 252 8.37 -10.13 -8.21
N ILE A 253 7.98 -9.45 -7.12
CA ILE A 253 8.93 -8.73 -6.27
C ILE A 253 9.86 -9.73 -5.58
N HIS A 254 9.30 -10.81 -5.02
CA HIS A 254 10.09 -11.89 -4.42
C HIS A 254 11.09 -12.46 -5.42
N THR A 255 10.62 -12.80 -6.63
CA THR A 255 11.45 -13.36 -7.69
C THR A 255 12.56 -12.40 -8.14
N ASN A 256 12.27 -11.11 -8.26
CA ASN A 256 13.25 -10.11 -8.69
C ASN A 256 14.28 -9.75 -7.61
N VAL A 257 13.88 -9.76 -6.32
CA VAL A 257 14.84 -9.62 -5.21
C VAL A 257 15.79 -10.82 -5.17
N GLN A 258 15.24 -12.03 -5.32
CA GLN A 258 16.04 -13.24 -5.40
C GLN A 258 17.00 -13.21 -6.61
N SER A 259 16.54 -12.74 -7.77
CA SER A 259 17.41 -12.55 -8.95
C SER A 259 18.51 -11.51 -8.70
N THR A 260 18.18 -10.40 -8.04
CA THR A 260 19.18 -9.36 -7.69
C THR A 260 20.24 -9.92 -6.74
N GLU A 261 19.85 -10.74 -5.76
CA GLU A 261 20.80 -11.40 -4.84
C GLU A 261 21.76 -12.33 -5.59
N VAL A 262 21.25 -13.09 -6.56
CA VAL A 262 22.05 -13.96 -7.42
C VAL A 262 23.04 -13.15 -8.26
N GLU A 263 22.60 -12.06 -8.89
CA GLU A 263 23.47 -11.18 -9.68
C GLU A 263 24.59 -10.54 -8.84
N VAL A 264 24.27 -10.06 -7.64
CA VAL A 264 25.27 -9.48 -6.72
C VAL A 264 26.28 -10.54 -6.29
N ARG A 265 25.84 -11.76 -6.00
CA ARG A 265 26.74 -12.88 -5.68
C ARG A 265 27.71 -13.17 -6.82
N ASP A 266 27.23 -13.18 -8.06
CA ASP A 266 28.06 -13.37 -9.25
C ASP A 266 29.07 -12.23 -9.46
N VAL A 267 28.64 -10.98 -9.24
CA VAL A 267 29.53 -9.81 -9.29
C VAL A 267 30.63 -9.91 -8.23
N LEU A 268 30.30 -10.32 -7.00
CA LEU A 268 31.31 -10.52 -5.94
C LEU A 268 32.35 -11.58 -6.32
N VAL A 269 31.93 -12.69 -6.93
CA VAL A 269 32.85 -13.74 -7.42
C VAL A 269 33.75 -13.20 -8.55
N LYS A 270 33.19 -12.40 -9.47
CA LYS A 270 33.97 -11.75 -10.53
C LYS A 270 34.96 -10.74 -9.96
N LEU A 271 34.55 -9.95 -8.96
CA LEU A 271 35.40 -9.00 -8.26
C LEU A 271 36.56 -9.70 -7.52
N GLU A 272 36.28 -10.83 -6.87
CA GLU A 272 37.32 -11.62 -6.19
C GLU A 272 38.33 -12.17 -7.19
N ARG A 273 37.87 -12.68 -8.34
CA ARG A 273 38.75 -13.09 -9.45
C ARG A 273 39.57 -11.92 -9.97
N ALA A 274 38.96 -10.77 -10.22
CA ALA A 274 39.66 -9.56 -10.66
C ALA A 274 40.74 -9.14 -9.63
N LYS A 275 40.43 -9.18 -8.33
CA LYS A 275 41.39 -8.91 -7.25
C LYS A 275 42.55 -9.92 -7.21
N ARG A 276 42.29 -11.21 -7.47
CA ARG A 276 43.35 -12.23 -7.60
C ARG A 276 44.23 -11.95 -8.81
N HIS A 277 43.64 -11.61 -9.96
CA HIS A 277 44.38 -11.22 -11.15
C HIS A 277 45.24 -9.98 -10.90
N ASP A 278 44.69 -8.94 -10.26
CA ASP A 278 45.42 -7.71 -9.90
C ASP A 278 46.60 -8.00 -8.95
N ARG A 279 46.40 -8.85 -7.94
CA ARG A 279 47.48 -9.30 -7.04
C ARG A 279 48.54 -10.16 -7.74
N SER A 280 48.13 -10.93 -8.75
CA SER A 280 49.04 -11.76 -9.56
C SER A 280 49.72 -10.99 -10.69
N ASN A 281 49.37 -9.71 -10.89
CA ASN A 281 49.84 -8.91 -12.01
C ASN A 281 51.37 -8.75 -11.97
N PRO A 282 52.10 -9.32 -12.94
CA PRO A 282 53.56 -9.33 -12.96
C PRO A 282 54.14 -7.91 -13.06
N PHE A 283 53.44 -6.97 -13.71
CA PHE A 283 53.89 -5.58 -13.79
C PHE A 283 53.86 -4.90 -12.41
N LYS A 284 52.78 -5.06 -11.62
CA LYS A 284 52.73 -4.51 -10.25
C LYS A 284 53.82 -5.10 -9.35
N LYS A 285 54.09 -6.41 -9.45
CA LYS A 285 55.15 -7.08 -8.68
C LYS A 285 56.56 -6.64 -9.07
N MET A 286 56.80 -6.36 -10.34
CA MET A 286 58.09 -5.84 -10.82
C MET A 286 58.33 -4.39 -10.35
N PHE A 287 57.30 -3.54 -10.33
CA PHE A 287 57.44 -2.13 -9.94
C PHE A 287 57.36 -1.89 -8.42
N SER A 288 56.76 -2.79 -7.63
CA SER A 288 56.74 -2.67 -6.16
C SER A 288 58.05 -3.04 -5.47
N TRP A 289 59.00 -3.65 -6.19
CA TRP A 289 60.28 -4.10 -5.61
C TRP A 289 61.42 -3.08 -5.74
N LYS A 290 61.17 -1.93 -6.38
CA LYS A 290 62.18 -0.90 -6.69
C LYS A 290 62.15 0.33 -5.77
N ARG A 291 61.58 0.21 -4.57
CA ARG A 291 61.59 1.26 -3.54
C ARG A 291 62.34 0.80 -2.30
#